data_AF-C4QW06-F1
#
_entry.id   AF-C4QW06-F1
#
_cell.length_a   1.000
_cell.length_b   1.000
_cell.length_c   1.000
_cell.angle_alpha   90.00
_cell.angle_beta   90.00
_cell.angle_gamma   90.00
#
_symmetry.space_group_name_H-M   'P 1'
#
loop_
_entity.id
_entity.type
_entity.pdbx_description
1 polymer ?
#
loop_
_entity_poly.entity_id
_entity_poly.type
_entity_poly.pdbx_seq_one_letter_code
_entity_poly.pdbx_strand_id
1 'polypeptide(L)'
;MDRRPNPPGWVPPKAPYNPYDPNDIRPPEGYPSEFLPPGKQKSFSDIPKDATEYEQIRHSMNQLKYTPRPPSELYPGQNKVLKRINTKARFQNGLKITSRLLMFGVTVYGVFFYRWNEGYDNVFSPFYRFRLKCKKFISGELSDKEEFDLSGNSKPLPFKVIREETVPADIATVESAAGLQRPTQKHLMEVERILQEREEKMLRAVDIAEETLKKQGSTKETKPFWKIW
;
A
#
# COMPACT_ATOMS: atom_id res chain seq x y z
N MET A 1 15.33 55.22 -15.53
CA MET A 1 16.30 54.23 -15.00
C MET A 1 17.66 54.67 -15.45
N ASP A 2 18.29 55.56 -14.69
CA ASP A 2 19.59 56.14 -15.06
C ASP A 2 20.68 55.12 -14.73
N ARG A 3 21.37 54.63 -15.76
CA ARG A 3 22.50 53.71 -15.59
C ARG A 3 23.64 54.43 -14.88
N ARG A 4 24.31 53.74 -13.97
CA ARG A 4 25.54 54.25 -13.33
C ARG A 4 26.58 54.60 -14.40
N PRO A 5 27.34 55.70 -14.23
CA PRO A 5 28.38 56.07 -15.16
C PRO A 5 29.47 54.99 -15.20
N ASN A 6 30.05 54.78 -16.38
CA ASN A 6 31.13 53.82 -16.57
C ASN A 6 32.39 54.28 -15.80
N PRO A 7 33.23 53.35 -15.30
CA PRO A 7 34.42 53.69 -14.53
C PRO A 7 35.46 54.45 -15.38
N PRO A 8 36.35 55.25 -14.75
CA PRO A 8 37.41 55.95 -15.46
C PRO A 8 38.34 54.93 -16.16
N GLY A 9 38.55 55.11 -17.47
CA GLY A 9 39.30 54.17 -18.32
C GLY A 9 38.45 53.12 -19.04
N TRP A 10 37.13 53.13 -18.87
CA TRP A 10 36.24 52.27 -19.65
C TRP A 10 36.23 52.71 -21.13
N VAL A 11 36.68 51.81 -22.01
CA VAL A 11 36.57 51.97 -23.45
C VAL A 11 35.40 51.09 -23.92
N PRO A 12 34.46 51.61 -24.72
CA PRO A 12 33.40 50.79 -25.26
C PRO A 12 34.02 49.66 -26.11
N PRO A 13 33.48 48.43 -26.04
CA PRO A 13 33.94 47.37 -26.92
C PRO A 13 33.76 47.82 -28.37
N LYS A 14 34.87 48.07 -29.07
CA LYS A 14 34.86 48.42 -30.50
C LYS A 14 34.69 47.13 -31.31
N ALA A 15 33.88 47.18 -32.36
CA ALA A 15 33.79 46.09 -33.31
C ALA A 15 35.17 45.84 -33.97
N PRO A 16 35.43 44.66 -34.55
CA PRO A 16 36.62 44.43 -35.37
C PRO A 16 36.73 45.49 -36.48
N TYR A 17 37.96 45.76 -36.92
CA TYR A 17 38.32 46.81 -37.89
C TYR A 17 37.27 47.03 -38.98
N ASN A 18 36.79 48.27 -39.10
CA ASN A 18 35.93 48.68 -40.19
C ASN A 18 36.79 49.21 -41.35
N PRO A 19 36.88 48.51 -42.49
CA PRO A 19 37.68 48.97 -43.62
C PRO A 19 37.19 50.26 -44.27
N TYR A 20 35.98 50.72 -43.90
CA TYR A 20 35.41 51.98 -44.37
C TYR A 20 35.60 53.14 -43.38
N ASP A 21 36.20 52.91 -42.21
CA ASP A 21 36.55 53.95 -41.25
C ASP A 21 38.03 54.34 -41.40
N PRO A 22 38.36 55.54 -41.92
CA PRO A 22 39.74 55.95 -42.17
C PRO A 22 40.58 56.14 -40.90
N ASN A 23 39.95 56.18 -39.72
CA ASN A 23 40.65 56.28 -38.43
C ASN A 23 40.91 54.93 -37.79
N ASP A 24 40.34 53.86 -38.33
CA ASP A 24 40.63 52.51 -37.88
C ASP A 24 41.94 52.08 -38.55
N ILE A 25 42.88 51.54 -37.79
CA ILE A 25 44.16 51.06 -38.34
C ILE A 25 44.19 49.56 -38.14
N ARG A 26 44.39 48.83 -39.25
CA ARG A 26 44.48 47.38 -39.22
C ARG A 26 45.62 46.91 -38.29
N PRO A 27 45.40 45.91 -37.41
CA PRO A 27 46.46 45.33 -36.61
C PRO A 27 47.57 44.74 -37.49
N PRO A 28 48.86 44.87 -37.11
CA PRO A 28 49.99 44.42 -37.93
C PRO A 28 50.01 42.90 -38.14
N GLU A 29 49.48 42.12 -37.19
CA GLU A 29 49.41 40.66 -37.27
C GLU A 29 48.25 40.16 -38.16
N GLY A 30 47.38 41.07 -38.65
CA GLY A 30 46.15 40.72 -39.38
C GLY A 30 45.10 40.06 -38.49
N TYR A 31 43.86 39.94 -38.99
CA TYR A 31 42.82 39.25 -38.20
C TYR A 31 42.86 37.74 -38.40
N PRO A 32 42.57 36.94 -37.35
CA PRO A 32 42.42 35.49 -37.47
C PRO A 32 41.44 35.05 -38.58
N SER A 33 40.43 35.88 -38.87
CA SER A 33 39.44 35.65 -39.95
C SER A 33 40.01 35.75 -41.36
N GLU A 34 41.14 36.44 -41.56
CA GLU A 34 41.78 36.57 -42.87
C GLU A 34 42.64 35.34 -43.23
N PHE A 35 43.12 34.62 -42.21
CA PHE A 35 43.96 33.43 -42.37
C PHE A 35 43.18 32.12 -42.26
N LEU A 36 41.93 32.19 -41.81
CA LEU A 36 41.02 31.05 -41.88
C LEU A 36 40.73 30.79 -43.37
N PRO A 37 41.01 29.57 -43.90
CA PRO A 37 40.59 29.22 -45.25
C PRO A 37 39.08 29.45 -45.37
N PRO A 38 38.52 29.79 -46.54
CA PRO A 38 37.10 30.08 -46.70
C PRO A 38 36.27 28.85 -46.30
N GLY A 39 35.95 28.77 -45.01
CA GLY A 39 35.02 27.83 -44.45
C GLY A 39 33.66 28.27 -44.94
N LYS A 40 32.90 27.33 -45.51
CA LYS A 40 31.53 27.55 -45.97
C LYS A 40 30.79 28.43 -44.96
N GLN A 41 30.30 29.58 -45.42
CA GLN A 41 29.49 30.45 -44.59
C GLN A 41 28.28 29.64 -44.11
N LYS A 42 28.17 29.43 -42.79
CA LYS A 42 27.00 28.77 -42.20
C LYS A 42 25.81 29.73 -42.32
N SER A 43 25.14 29.70 -43.46
CA SER A 43 23.87 30.41 -43.62
C SER A 43 22.78 29.62 -42.91
N PHE A 44 21.92 30.30 -42.14
CA PHE A 44 20.74 29.69 -41.52
C PHE A 44 19.73 29.12 -42.54
N SER A 45 19.88 29.47 -43.81
CA SER A 45 19.05 28.99 -44.92
C SER A 45 19.54 27.69 -45.56
N ASP A 46 20.77 27.24 -45.25
CA ASP A 46 21.35 26.08 -45.91
C ASP A 46 20.86 24.80 -45.25
N ILE A 47 20.19 23.96 -46.04
CA ILE A 47 19.74 22.63 -45.61
C ILE A 47 21.00 21.80 -45.31
N PRO A 48 21.18 21.33 -44.06
CA PRO A 48 22.35 20.57 -43.70
C PRO A 48 22.39 19.28 -44.53
N LYS A 49 23.56 18.97 -45.09
CA LYS A 49 23.77 17.81 -45.97
C LYS A 49 24.34 16.62 -45.20
N ASP A 50 24.98 16.89 -44.07
CA ASP A 50 25.64 15.88 -43.23
C ASP A 50 24.83 15.57 -41.96
N ALA A 51 24.82 14.30 -41.55
CA ALA A 51 24.04 13.82 -40.40
C ALA A 51 24.46 14.47 -39.07
N THR A 52 25.74 14.83 -38.94
CA THR A 52 26.31 15.49 -37.75
C THR A 52 25.79 16.91 -37.56
N GLU A 53 25.48 17.62 -38.65
CA GLU A 53 24.93 18.98 -38.61
C GLU A 53 23.47 18.98 -38.11
N TYR A 54 22.69 17.96 -38.49
CA TYR A 54 21.34 17.77 -37.97
C TYR A 54 21.33 17.49 -36.45
N GLU A 55 22.28 16.72 -35.94
CA GLU A 55 22.39 16.47 -34.50
C GLU A 55 22.71 17.75 -33.73
N GLN A 56 23.61 18.59 -34.26
CA GLN A 56 23.96 19.88 -33.67
C GLN A 56 22.76 20.85 -33.67
N ILE A 57 21.99 20.91 -34.76
CA ILE A 57 20.77 21.74 -34.84
C ILE A 57 19.69 21.22 -33.90
N ARG A 58 19.49 19.90 -33.81
CA ARG A 58 18.53 19.30 -32.88
C ARG A 58 18.91 19.59 -31.44
N HIS A 59 20.20 19.49 -31.12
CA HIS A 59 20.73 19.79 -29.80
C HIS A 59 20.56 21.28 -29.45
N SER A 60 20.88 22.19 -30.37
CA SER A 60 20.70 23.63 -30.17
C SER A 60 19.22 24.01 -30.06
N MET A 61 18.33 23.44 -30.87
CA MET A 61 16.87 23.64 -30.75
C MET A 61 16.32 23.14 -29.41
N ASN A 62 16.79 22.00 -28.92
CA ASN A 62 16.42 21.46 -27.61
C ASN A 62 16.89 22.37 -26.46
N GLN A 63 18.10 22.93 -26.57
CA GLN A 63 18.63 23.90 -25.61
C GLN A 63 17.86 25.23 -25.63
N LEU A 64 17.43 25.69 -26.81
CA LEU A 64 16.69 26.94 -26.99
C LEU A 64 15.23 26.87 -26.52
N LYS A 65 14.73 25.70 -26.07
CA LYS A 65 13.30 25.45 -25.77
C LYS A 65 12.36 25.94 -26.89
N TYR A 66 12.85 26.02 -28.12
CA TYR A 66 12.07 26.54 -29.24
C TYR A 66 11.23 25.41 -29.80
N THR A 67 10.11 25.12 -29.13
CA THR A 67 9.00 24.45 -29.79
C THR A 67 8.26 25.52 -30.59
N PRO A 68 8.18 25.45 -31.93
CA PRO A 68 7.37 26.40 -32.70
C PRO A 68 5.91 26.22 -32.27
N ARG A 69 5.45 27.10 -31.39
CA ARG A 69 4.07 27.13 -30.91
C ARG A 69 3.38 28.26 -31.65
N PRO A 70 2.19 28.02 -32.23
CA PRO A 70 1.43 29.10 -32.84
C PRO A 70 1.07 30.16 -31.79
N PRO A 71 0.96 31.45 -32.18
CA PRO A 71 0.51 32.50 -31.27
C PRO A 71 -0.89 32.17 -30.77
N SER A 72 -1.17 32.53 -29.52
CA SER A 72 -2.47 32.29 -28.91
C SER A 72 -3.49 33.30 -29.41
N GLU A 73 -4.65 32.81 -29.83
CA GLU A 73 -5.77 33.65 -30.30
C GLU A 73 -6.45 34.38 -29.13
N LEU A 74 -6.41 33.78 -27.94
CA LEU A 74 -7.09 34.28 -26.75
C LEU A 74 -6.26 35.31 -25.96
N TYR A 75 -4.93 35.15 -25.93
CA TYR A 75 -4.03 36.02 -25.18
C TYR A 75 -2.91 36.57 -26.10
N PRO A 76 -2.96 37.86 -26.48
CA PRO A 76 -1.93 38.45 -27.33
C PRO A 76 -0.57 38.41 -26.63
N GLY A 77 0.48 38.10 -27.40
CA GLY A 77 1.85 37.98 -26.89
C GLY A 77 2.18 36.66 -26.19
N GLN A 78 1.23 35.73 -26.07
CA GLN A 78 1.47 34.38 -25.56
C GLN A 78 1.36 33.34 -26.68
N ASN A 79 2.09 32.23 -26.54
CA ASN A 79 2.01 31.10 -27.47
C ASN A 79 1.00 30.05 -26.97
N LYS A 80 0.29 29.36 -27.89
CA LYS A 80 -0.65 28.29 -27.52
C LYS A 80 0.06 27.18 -26.75
N VAL A 81 -0.45 26.82 -25.58
CA VAL A 81 -0.01 25.64 -24.84
C VAL A 81 -0.78 24.43 -25.39
N LEU A 82 -0.14 23.66 -26.26
CA LEU A 82 -0.71 22.40 -26.73
C LEU A 82 -0.75 21.40 -25.57
N LYS A 83 -1.95 21.01 -25.16
CA LYS A 83 -2.12 19.93 -24.20
C LYS A 83 -1.65 18.64 -24.85
N ARG A 84 -0.72 17.91 -24.23
CA ARG A 84 -0.31 16.59 -24.70
C ARG A 84 -1.53 15.66 -24.62
N ILE A 85 -2.03 15.24 -25.77
CA ILE A 85 -3.15 14.29 -25.85
C ILE A 85 -2.56 12.88 -25.76
N ASN A 86 -2.90 12.14 -24.71
CA ASN A 86 -2.58 10.73 -24.62
C ASN A 86 -3.57 9.94 -25.50
N THR A 87 -3.15 9.63 -26.72
CA THR A 87 -3.96 8.87 -27.69
C THR A 87 -4.30 7.46 -27.22
N LYS A 88 -3.53 6.90 -26.27
CA LYS A 88 -3.71 5.54 -25.72
C LYS A 88 -4.42 5.53 -24.37
N ALA A 89 -4.95 6.66 -23.90
CA ALA A 89 -5.56 6.76 -22.57
C ALA A 89 -6.70 5.74 -22.35
N ARG A 90 -7.57 5.54 -23.36
CA ARG A 90 -8.67 4.57 -23.28
C ARG A 90 -8.16 3.13 -23.17
N PHE A 91 -7.13 2.78 -23.93
CA PHE A 91 -6.50 1.46 -23.88
C PHE A 91 -5.83 1.19 -22.53
N GLN A 92 -5.09 2.17 -21.99
CA GLN A 92 -4.46 2.06 -20.67
C GLN A 92 -5.51 1.92 -19.56
N ASN A 93 -6.64 2.62 -19.65
CA ASN A 93 -7.73 2.47 -18.70
C ASN A 93 -8.37 1.09 -18.82
N GLY A 94 -8.58 0.58 -20.04
CA GLY A 94 -9.03 -0.79 -20.28
C GLY A 94 -8.11 -1.82 -19.62
N LEU A 95 -6.80 -1.73 -19.87
CA LEU A 95 -5.79 -2.58 -19.24
C LEU A 95 -5.81 -2.54 -17.71
N LYS A 96 -5.99 -1.35 -17.12
CA LYS A 96 -6.09 -1.20 -15.66
C LYS A 96 -7.34 -1.87 -15.09
N ILE A 97 -8.46 -1.79 -15.80
CA ILE A 97 -9.72 -2.41 -15.36
C ILE A 97 -9.62 -3.93 -15.48
N THR A 98 -9.16 -4.44 -16.62
CA THR A 98 -9.05 -5.88 -16.86
C THR A 98 -8.02 -6.54 -15.94
N SER A 99 -6.87 -5.91 -15.72
CA SER A 99 -5.87 -6.42 -14.77
C SER A 99 -6.40 -6.48 -13.33
N ARG A 100 -7.13 -5.46 -12.87
CA ARG A 100 -7.77 -5.48 -11.55
C ARG A 100 -8.82 -6.58 -11.45
N LEU A 101 -9.65 -6.75 -12.48
CA LEU A 101 -10.68 -7.78 -12.51
C LEU A 101 -10.06 -9.18 -12.50
N LEU A 102 -8.99 -9.41 -13.25
CA LEU A 102 -8.28 -10.68 -13.27
C LEU A 102 -7.63 -10.99 -11.92
N MET A 103 -6.91 -10.02 -11.33
CA MET A 103 -6.30 -10.17 -10.01
C MET A 103 -7.36 -10.44 -8.93
N PHE A 104 -8.48 -9.73 -8.98
CA PHE A 104 -9.61 -9.97 -8.07
C PHE A 104 -10.20 -11.37 -8.27
N GLY A 105 -10.43 -11.78 -9.51
CA GLY A 105 -10.94 -13.11 -9.84
C GLY A 105 -10.02 -14.23 -9.35
N VAL A 106 -8.71 -14.13 -9.58
CA VAL A 106 -7.71 -15.10 -9.10
C VAL A 106 -7.69 -15.15 -7.57
N THR A 107 -7.77 -14.00 -6.90
CA THR A 107 -7.76 -13.93 -5.43
C THR A 107 -9.03 -14.57 -4.84
N VAL A 108 -10.20 -14.23 -5.39
CA VAL A 108 -11.48 -14.81 -4.97
C VAL A 108 -11.51 -16.31 -5.23
N TYR A 109 -11.03 -16.75 -6.39
CA TYR A 109 -10.92 -18.17 -6.71
C TYR A 109 -9.98 -18.90 -5.74
N GLY A 110 -8.79 -18.37 -5.50
CA GLY A 110 -7.81 -18.95 -4.59
C GLY A 110 -8.35 -19.08 -3.16
N VAL A 111 -8.94 -18.01 -2.62
CA VAL A 111 -9.40 -17.96 -1.23
C VAL A 111 -10.69 -18.75 -1.00
N PHE A 112 -11.64 -18.71 -1.94
CA PHE A 112 -12.98 -19.28 -1.72
C PHE A 112 -13.23 -20.60 -2.45
N PHE A 113 -12.57 -20.87 -3.57
CA PHE A 113 -12.80 -22.09 -4.34
C PHE A 113 -11.65 -23.09 -4.21
N TYR A 114 -10.40 -22.64 -4.29
CA TYR A 114 -9.22 -23.52 -4.25
C TYR A 114 -8.93 -24.02 -2.83
N ARG A 115 -8.83 -23.13 -1.83
CA ARG A 115 -8.56 -23.50 -0.43
C ARG A 115 -9.56 -24.50 0.17
N TRP A 116 -10.80 -24.46 -0.31
CA TRP A 116 -11.92 -25.23 0.23
C TRP A 116 -12.29 -26.44 -0.64
N ASN A 117 -11.45 -26.78 -1.62
CA ASN A 117 -11.71 -27.89 -2.54
C ASN A 117 -11.57 -29.26 -1.86
N GLU A 118 -10.63 -29.37 -0.91
CA GLU A 118 -10.44 -30.55 -0.08
C GLU A 118 -11.41 -30.46 1.11
N GLY A 119 -12.59 -31.03 0.96
CA GLY A 119 -13.76 -30.90 1.86
C GLY A 119 -13.62 -31.45 3.29
N TYR A 120 -12.41 -31.52 3.85
CA TYR A 120 -12.15 -31.96 5.22
C TYR A 120 -11.98 -30.80 6.21
N ASP A 121 -11.49 -29.64 5.76
CA ASP A 121 -11.30 -28.46 6.60
C ASP A 121 -12.58 -27.60 6.65
N ASN A 122 -13.49 -27.89 7.57
CA ASN A 122 -14.65 -27.06 7.97
C ASN A 122 -15.88 -27.04 7.04
N VAL A 123 -16.61 -28.17 7.02
CA VAL A 123 -17.97 -28.32 6.46
C VAL A 123 -18.98 -27.29 7.01
N PHE A 124 -18.75 -26.79 8.23
CA PHE A 124 -19.61 -25.77 8.86
C PHE A 124 -19.27 -24.33 8.49
N SER A 125 -18.18 -24.08 7.77
CA SER A 125 -17.81 -22.71 7.42
C SER A 125 -18.83 -22.07 6.46
N PRO A 126 -19.20 -20.80 6.67
CA PRO A 126 -20.15 -20.11 5.79
C PRO A 126 -19.62 -19.98 4.37
N PHE A 127 -18.29 -19.92 4.20
CA PHE A 127 -17.63 -19.79 2.90
C PHE A 127 -17.69 -21.09 2.09
N TYR A 128 -17.45 -22.24 2.72
CA TYR A 128 -17.63 -23.54 2.07
C TYR A 128 -19.08 -23.74 1.62
N ARG A 129 -20.06 -23.42 2.47
CA ARG A 129 -21.49 -23.51 2.12
C ARG A 129 -21.87 -22.54 1.00
N PHE A 130 -21.35 -21.32 1.01
CA PHE A 130 -21.58 -20.36 -0.06
C PHE A 130 -21.00 -20.86 -1.39
N ARG A 131 -19.78 -21.41 -1.38
CA ARG A 131 -19.17 -22.07 -2.53
C ARG A 131 -20.05 -23.20 -3.06
N LEU A 132 -20.56 -24.07 -2.19
CA LEU A 132 -21.48 -25.15 -2.58
C LEU A 132 -22.76 -24.62 -3.22
N LYS A 133 -23.33 -23.52 -2.71
CA LYS A 133 -24.47 -22.84 -3.35
C LYS A 133 -24.12 -22.31 -4.74
N CYS A 134 -22.97 -21.65 -4.87
CA CYS A 134 -22.49 -21.15 -6.16
C CYS A 134 -22.22 -22.29 -7.14
N LYS A 135 -21.60 -23.38 -6.68
CA LYS A 135 -21.38 -24.60 -7.47
C LYS A 135 -22.73 -25.15 -7.95
N LYS A 136 -23.70 -25.35 -7.05
CA LYS A 136 -25.05 -25.82 -7.40
C LYS A 136 -25.73 -24.91 -8.42
N PHE A 137 -25.56 -23.59 -8.30
CA PHE A 137 -26.12 -22.64 -9.25
C PHE A 137 -25.46 -22.69 -10.64
N ILE A 138 -24.15 -22.91 -10.71
CA ILE A 138 -23.39 -22.91 -11.96
C ILE A 138 -23.44 -24.27 -12.67
N SER A 139 -23.15 -25.37 -11.95
CA SER A 139 -23.08 -26.71 -12.52
C SER A 139 -24.39 -27.48 -12.46
N GLY A 140 -25.40 -27.02 -11.69
CA GLY A 140 -26.67 -27.73 -11.50
C GLY A 140 -26.59 -28.95 -10.58
N GLU A 141 -25.42 -29.58 -10.48
CA GLU A 141 -25.19 -30.82 -9.75
C GLU A 141 -24.14 -30.64 -8.64
N LEU A 142 -24.37 -31.31 -7.50
CA LEU A 142 -23.45 -31.50 -6.38
C LEU A 142 -23.27 -33.00 -6.15
N SER A 143 -22.13 -33.40 -5.58
CA SER A 143 -21.98 -34.78 -5.10
C SER A 143 -22.89 -35.04 -3.90
N ASP A 144 -23.36 -36.27 -3.71
CA ASP A 144 -24.19 -36.67 -2.55
C ASP A 144 -23.64 -36.19 -1.20
N LYS A 145 -22.31 -36.22 -1.05
CA LYS A 145 -21.61 -35.71 0.15
C LYS A 145 -21.73 -34.20 0.29
N GLU A 146 -21.52 -33.46 -0.80
CA GLU A 146 -21.63 -32.00 -0.82
C GLU A 146 -23.09 -31.54 -0.62
N GLU A 147 -24.05 -32.32 -1.13
CA GLU A 147 -25.47 -32.05 -0.93
C GLU A 147 -25.88 -32.27 0.54
N PHE A 148 -25.36 -33.32 1.18
CA PHE A 148 -25.50 -33.52 2.61
C PHE A 148 -24.91 -32.34 3.41
N ASP A 149 -23.70 -31.92 3.06
CA ASP A 149 -23.01 -30.80 3.70
C ASP A 149 -23.75 -29.47 3.56
N LEU A 150 -24.34 -29.22 2.38
CA LEU A 150 -25.17 -28.05 2.11
C LEU A 150 -26.50 -28.09 2.87
N SER A 151 -27.09 -29.29 3.01
CA SER A 151 -28.36 -29.51 3.71
C SER A 151 -28.24 -29.41 5.24
N GLY A 152 -27.02 -29.40 5.76
CA GLY A 152 -26.69 -29.44 7.19
C GLY A 152 -27.61 -28.57 8.04
N ASN A 153 -28.52 -29.24 8.77
CA ASN A 153 -29.59 -28.71 9.62
C ASN A 153 -29.33 -27.29 10.13
N SER A 154 -29.86 -26.30 9.40
CA SER A 154 -29.82 -24.89 9.80
C SER A 154 -30.98 -24.49 10.70
N LYS A 155 -31.74 -25.46 11.24
CA LYS A 155 -32.71 -25.13 12.29
C LYS A 155 -31.89 -24.86 13.55
N PRO A 156 -31.87 -23.63 14.09
CA PRO A 156 -31.45 -23.47 15.48
C PRO A 156 -32.30 -24.46 16.26
N LEU A 157 -31.65 -25.41 16.95
CA LEU A 157 -32.36 -26.26 17.90
C LEU A 157 -33.16 -25.30 18.78
N PRO A 158 -34.50 -25.46 18.89
CA PRO A 158 -35.28 -24.58 19.74
C PRO A 158 -34.66 -24.71 21.13
N PHE A 159 -34.00 -23.66 21.59
CA PHE A 159 -33.47 -23.57 22.94
C PHE A 159 -34.67 -23.37 23.87
N LYS A 160 -35.51 -24.40 23.95
CA LYS A 160 -36.56 -24.47 24.94
C LYS A 160 -35.81 -24.85 26.21
N VAL A 161 -35.51 -23.85 27.04
CA VAL A 161 -35.13 -24.06 28.43
C VAL A 161 -36.27 -24.87 29.04
N ILE A 162 -36.07 -26.18 29.16
CA ILE A 162 -37.00 -27.06 29.84
C ILE A 162 -36.84 -26.68 31.31
N ARG A 163 -37.76 -25.87 31.83
CA ARG A 163 -37.91 -25.70 33.28
C ARG A 163 -38.24 -27.09 33.86
N GLU A 164 -37.52 -27.49 34.89
CA GLU A 164 -37.58 -28.83 35.52
C GLU A 164 -38.98 -29.23 36.03
N GLU A 165 -39.95 -28.31 36.07
CA GLU A 165 -41.30 -28.56 36.60
C GLU A 165 -42.18 -29.45 35.71
N THR A 166 -41.79 -29.75 34.46
CA THR A 166 -42.60 -30.55 33.53
C THR A 166 -41.89 -31.77 32.99
N VAL A 167 -41.18 -32.52 33.84
CA VAL A 167 -40.71 -33.87 33.48
C VAL A 167 -41.52 -34.87 34.32
N PRO A 168 -42.43 -35.67 33.71
CA PRO A 168 -43.11 -36.73 34.44
C PRO A 168 -42.09 -37.73 34.98
N ALA A 169 -42.28 -38.15 36.24
CA ALA A 169 -41.33 -38.95 37.02
C ALA A 169 -40.92 -40.28 36.37
N ASP A 170 -41.68 -40.75 35.37
CA ASP A 170 -41.42 -42.00 34.65
C ASP A 170 -40.25 -41.94 33.66
N ILE A 171 -39.73 -40.75 33.31
CA ILE A 171 -38.62 -40.60 32.36
C ILE A 171 -37.26 -40.55 33.08
N ALA A 172 -37.24 -40.41 34.40
CA ALA A 172 -36.01 -40.33 35.20
C ALA A 172 -35.21 -41.64 35.24
N THR A 173 -35.79 -42.77 34.80
CA THR A 173 -35.15 -44.10 34.86
C THR A 173 -34.57 -44.57 33.52
N VAL A 174 -34.83 -43.86 32.41
CA VAL A 174 -34.26 -44.23 31.10
C VAL A 174 -33.08 -43.32 30.80
N GLU A 175 -31.98 -43.57 31.51
CA GLU A 175 -30.65 -43.02 31.21
C GLU A 175 -30.17 -43.58 29.86
N SER A 176 -30.68 -43.01 28.77
CA SER A 176 -30.10 -43.16 27.45
C SER A 176 -28.70 -42.52 27.45
N ALA A 177 -27.72 -43.21 26.87
CA ALA A 177 -26.30 -42.81 26.78
C ALA A 177 -26.06 -41.37 26.25
N ALA A 178 -27.07 -40.73 25.66
CA ALA A 178 -27.05 -39.33 25.24
C ALA A 178 -27.28 -38.31 26.38
N GLY A 179 -27.90 -38.72 27.49
CA GLY A 179 -28.10 -37.90 28.70
C GLY A 179 -26.83 -37.71 29.52
N LEU A 180 -25.89 -38.67 29.43
CA LEU A 180 -24.62 -38.65 30.15
C LEU A 180 -23.65 -37.55 29.67
N GLN A 181 -23.87 -36.99 28.48
CA GLN A 181 -22.98 -35.98 27.89
C GLN A 181 -23.35 -34.54 28.23
N ARG A 182 -24.53 -34.29 28.81
CA ARG A 182 -24.97 -32.91 29.12
C ARG A 182 -24.71 -32.62 30.60
N PRO A 183 -23.89 -31.59 30.92
CA PRO A 183 -23.74 -31.18 32.31
C PRO A 183 -25.10 -30.73 32.85
N THR A 184 -25.54 -31.34 33.94
CA THR A 184 -26.75 -30.95 34.66
C THR A 184 -26.46 -29.70 35.49
N GLN A 185 -27.51 -29.01 35.94
CA GLN A 185 -27.35 -27.84 36.81
C GLN A 185 -26.58 -28.16 38.09
N LYS A 186 -26.69 -29.40 38.59
CA LYS A 186 -25.89 -29.89 39.73
C LYS A 186 -24.39 -29.89 39.42
N HIS A 187 -23.99 -30.39 38.24
CA HIS A 187 -22.58 -30.36 37.83
C HIS A 187 -22.05 -28.93 37.68
N LEU A 188 -22.87 -27.99 37.18
CA LEU A 188 -22.48 -26.58 37.09
C LEU A 188 -22.27 -25.95 38.48
N MET A 189 -23.19 -26.22 39.42
CA MET A 189 -23.08 -25.75 40.80
C MET A 189 -21.84 -26.33 41.52
N GLU A 190 -21.51 -27.60 41.26
CA GLU A 190 -20.29 -28.21 41.78
C GLU A 190 -19.02 -27.58 41.20
N VAL A 191 -19.02 -27.25 39.91
CA VAL A 191 -17.90 -26.54 39.27
C VAL A 191 -17.71 -25.15 39.86
N GLU A 192 -18.80 -24.40 40.07
CA GLU A 192 -18.76 -23.09 40.73
C GLU A 192 -18.23 -23.19 42.15
N ARG A 193 -18.67 -24.20 42.91
CA ARG A 193 -18.14 -24.46 44.25
C ARG A 193 -16.63 -24.76 44.23
N ILE A 194 -16.16 -25.58 43.29
CA ILE A 194 -14.74 -25.92 43.16
C ILE A 194 -13.91 -24.68 42.79
N LEU A 195 -14.43 -23.81 41.92
CA LEU A 195 -13.78 -22.55 41.56
C LEU A 195 -13.66 -21.64 42.77
N GLN A 196 -14.74 -21.46 43.54
CA GLN A 196 -14.73 -20.65 44.75
C GLN A 196 -13.75 -21.19 45.80
N GLU A 197 -13.72 -22.50 46.04
CA GLU A 197 -12.77 -23.11 46.98
C GLU A 197 -11.30 -22.92 46.54
N ARG A 198 -11.03 -22.85 45.22
CA ARG A 198 -9.68 -22.58 44.70
C ARG A 198 -9.30 -21.11 44.89
N GLU A 199 -10.21 -20.19 44.61
CA GLU A 199 -9.99 -18.76 44.80
C GLU A 199 -9.73 -18.44 46.27
N GLU A 200 -10.50 -19.01 47.20
CA GLU A 200 -10.28 -18.85 48.64
C GLU A 200 -8.92 -19.40 49.09
N LYS A 201 -8.48 -20.55 48.56
CA LYS A 201 -7.16 -21.11 48.88
C LYS A 201 -6.03 -20.22 48.37
N MET A 202 -6.17 -19.66 47.17
CA MET A 202 -5.19 -18.75 46.60
C MET A 202 -5.10 -17.46 47.43
N LEU A 203 -6.25 -16.89 47.84
CA LEU A 203 -6.29 -15.68 48.65
C LEU A 203 -5.64 -15.91 50.02
N ARG A 204 -5.95 -17.03 50.69
CA ARG A 204 -5.28 -17.42 51.95
C ARG A 204 -3.78 -17.62 51.79
N ALA A 205 -3.32 -18.18 50.67
CA ALA A 205 -1.89 -18.35 50.41
C ALA A 205 -1.16 -17.01 50.24
N VAL A 206 -1.81 -16.03 49.59
CA VAL A 206 -1.29 -14.66 49.47
C VAL A 206 -1.19 -14.01 50.84
N ASP A 207 -2.22 -14.11 51.69
CA ASP A 207 -2.21 -13.54 53.04
C ASP A 207 -1.05 -14.12 53.89
N ILE A 208 -0.84 -15.44 53.83
CA ILE A 208 0.28 -16.12 54.52
C ILE A 208 1.63 -15.64 53.97
N ALA A 209 1.75 -15.45 52.67
CA ALA A 209 2.98 -14.94 52.05
C ALA A 209 3.27 -13.50 52.51
N GLU A 210 2.25 -12.64 52.60
CA GLU A 210 2.41 -11.28 53.12
C GLU A 210 2.81 -11.26 54.60
N GLU A 211 2.19 -12.11 55.43
CA GLU A 211 2.54 -12.22 56.85
C GLU A 211 3.97 -12.70 57.06
N THR A 212 4.42 -13.68 56.27
CA THR A 212 5.80 -14.19 56.36
C THR A 212 6.82 -13.14 55.90
N LEU A 213 6.52 -12.38 54.85
CA LEU A 213 7.35 -11.24 54.41
C LEU A 213 7.41 -10.14 55.48
N LYS A 214 6.29 -9.80 56.13
CA LYS A 214 6.27 -8.83 57.25
C LYS A 214 7.13 -9.31 58.42
N LYS A 215 7.06 -10.60 58.78
CA LYS A 215 7.89 -11.21 59.85
C LYS A 215 9.39 -11.28 59.50
N GLN A 216 9.74 -11.47 58.23
CA GLN A 216 11.13 -11.42 57.76
C GLN A 216 11.66 -9.98 57.64
N GLY A 217 10.79 -9.00 57.37
CA GLY A 217 11.14 -7.58 57.34
C GLY A 217 11.47 -7.01 58.72
N SER A 218 10.86 -7.53 59.79
CA SER A 218 11.11 -7.07 61.16
C SER A 218 12.34 -7.69 61.84
N THR A 219 12.96 -8.71 61.26
CA THR A 219 14.12 -9.42 61.83
C THR A 219 15.48 -8.98 61.26
N LYS A 220 15.51 -8.03 60.30
CA LYS A 220 16.75 -7.42 59.83
C LYS A 220 17.13 -6.23 60.73
N GLU A 221 17.56 -6.51 61.96
CA GLU A 221 18.34 -5.55 62.75
C GLU A 221 19.66 -5.26 62.00
N THR A 222 19.75 -4.07 61.43
CA THR A 222 20.96 -3.52 60.83
C THR A 222 21.99 -3.26 61.92
N LYS A 223 22.98 -4.16 62.06
CA LYS A 223 24.15 -3.89 62.90
C LYS A 223 24.91 -2.69 62.30
N PRO A 224 25.22 -1.64 63.07
CA PRO A 224 25.93 -0.48 62.55
C PRO A 224 27.36 -0.87 62.16
N PHE A 225 27.75 -0.47 60.96
CA PHE A 225 29.01 -0.74 60.25
C PHE A 225 30.31 -0.33 60.99
N TRP A 226 30.22 0.34 62.14
CA TRP A 226 31.37 0.92 62.85
C TRP A 226 32.06 -0.02 63.87
N LYS A 227 31.67 -1.30 63.96
CA LYS A 227 32.30 -2.30 64.84
C LYS A 227 33.24 -3.28 64.10
N ILE A 228 34.00 -2.77 63.12
CA ILE A 228 35.11 -3.50 62.50
C ILE A 228 36.31 -2.54 62.46
N TRP A 229 36.91 -2.31 63.63
CA TRP A 229 38.33 -1.99 63.84
C TRP A 229 38.65 -2.28 65.31
#